data_AF-A0A448WXI9-F1
#
_entry.id   AF-A0A448WXI9-F1
#
_cell.length_a   1.000
_cell.length_b   1.000
_cell.length_c   1.000
_cell.angle_alpha   90.00
_cell.angle_beta   90.00
_cell.angle_gamma   90.00
#
_symmetry.space_group_name_H-M   'P 1'
#
loop_
_entity.id
_entity.type
_entity.pdbx_description
1 polymer ?
#
loop_
_entity_poly.entity_id
_entity_poly.type
_entity_poly.pdbx_seq_one_letter_code
_entity_poly.pdbx_strand_id
1 'polypeptide(L)'
;MAVEPCCWMTYTSHRETQETLSILDSLELDTDKKTEEELYGKFKMEEAYQLGQLTMWQRVKPKIWMLFDEPYSSGGAKYESQIES
;
A
#
# COMPACT_ATOMS: atom_id res chain seq x y z
N MET A 1 -19.09 -20.75 -22.12
CA MET A 1 -18.82 -19.92 -23.32
C MET A 1 -17.45 -20.33 -23.83
N ALA A 2 -17.32 -20.89 -25.04
CA ALA A 2 -16.01 -21.26 -25.60
C ALA A 2 -15.57 -20.18 -26.59
N VAL A 3 -14.32 -19.74 -26.49
CA VAL A 3 -13.71 -18.73 -27.37
C VAL A 3 -13.21 -19.41 -28.65
N GLU A 4 -13.41 -18.77 -29.80
CA GLU A 4 -12.92 -19.27 -31.09
C GLU A 4 -11.37 -19.28 -31.16
N PRO A 5 -10.77 -20.25 -31.88
CA PRO A 5 -9.32 -20.46 -31.85
C PRO A 5 -8.50 -19.27 -32.39
N CYS A 6 -9.04 -18.45 -33.31
CA CYS A 6 -8.36 -17.25 -33.81
C CYS A 6 -8.28 -16.12 -32.76
N CYS A 7 -9.16 -16.14 -31.76
CA CYS A 7 -9.23 -15.13 -30.71
C CYS A 7 -8.46 -15.56 -29.44
N TRP A 8 -7.91 -16.77 -29.40
CA TRP A 8 -7.31 -17.34 -28.20
C TRP A 8 -6.17 -16.49 -27.66
N MET A 9 -5.22 -16.07 -28.50
CA MET A 9 -4.06 -15.28 -28.07
C MET A 9 -4.46 -13.95 -27.43
N THR A 10 -5.41 -13.24 -28.04
CA THR A 10 -5.91 -11.96 -27.52
C THR A 10 -6.73 -12.18 -26.24
N TYR A 11 -7.55 -13.24 -26.20
CA TYR A 11 -8.33 -13.60 -25.02
C TYR A 11 -7.44 -13.98 -23.83
N THR A 12 -6.41 -14.80 -24.04
CA THR A 12 -5.46 -15.17 -22.98
C THR A 12 -4.73 -13.95 -22.47
N SER A 13 -4.21 -13.08 -23.36
CA SER A 13 -3.53 -11.85 -22.92
C SER A 13 -4.46 -10.94 -22.11
N HIS A 14 -5.71 -10.76 -22.52
CA HIS A 14 -6.68 -9.98 -21.74
C HIS A 14 -6.98 -10.62 -20.38
N ARG A 15 -7.19 -11.94 -20.33
CA ARG A 15 -7.46 -12.66 -19.08
C ARG A 15 -6.26 -12.60 -18.14
N GLU A 16 -5.06 -12.88 -18.64
CA GLU A 16 -3.81 -12.80 -17.88
C GLU A 16 -3.61 -11.39 -17.33
N THR A 17 -3.87 -10.36 -18.13
CA THR A 17 -3.81 -8.95 -17.67
C THR A 17 -4.81 -8.71 -16.54
N GLN A 18 -6.07 -9.15 -16.67
CA GLN A 18 -7.07 -9.00 -15.61
C GLN A 18 -6.70 -9.76 -14.34
N GLU A 19 -6.14 -10.96 -14.47
CA GLU A 19 -5.64 -11.74 -13.33
C GLU A 19 -4.48 -11.00 -12.64
N THR A 20 -3.53 -10.43 -13.40
CA THR A 20 -2.45 -9.62 -12.82
C THR A 20 -2.95 -8.35 -12.13
N LEU A 21 -3.94 -7.66 -12.72
CA LEU A 21 -4.54 -6.46 -12.13
C LEU A 21 -5.27 -6.79 -10.83
N SER A 22 -5.99 -7.93 -10.78
CA SER A 22 -6.65 -8.39 -9.55
C SER A 22 -5.65 -8.70 -8.43
N ILE A 23 -4.46 -9.22 -8.77
CA ILE A 23 -3.38 -9.44 -7.80
C ILE A 23 -2.84 -8.10 -7.29
N LEU A 24 -2.59 -7.14 -8.19
CA LEU A 24 -2.13 -5.79 -7.83
C LEU A 24 -3.12 -5.09 -6.88
N ASP A 25 -4.41 -5.09 -7.21
CA ASP A 25 -5.48 -4.50 -6.38
C ASP A 25 -5.54 -5.12 -4.97
N SER A 26 -5.33 -6.44 -4.87
CA SER A 26 -5.26 -7.13 -3.57
C SER A 26 -4.05 -6.68 -2.74
N LEU A 27 -2.89 -6.45 -3.37
CA LEU A 27 -1.66 -6.01 -2.70
C LEU A 27 -1.72 -4.54 -2.26
N GLU A 28 -2.41 -3.68 -3.00
CA GLU A 28 -2.62 -2.27 -2.63
C GLU A 28 -3.43 -2.16 -1.34
N LEU A 29 -4.46 -2.98 -1.16
CA LEU A 29 -5.27 -3.03 0.06
C LEU A 29 -4.49 -3.51 1.30
N ASP A 30 -3.52 -4.40 1.11
CA ASP A 30 -2.67 -4.93 2.19
C ASP A 30 -1.56 -3.94 2.60
N THR A 31 -1.19 -3.00 1.73
CA THR A 31 -0.10 -2.05 1.97
C THR A 31 -0.50 -0.89 2.90
N ASP A 32 -1.79 -0.57 2.98
CA ASP A 32 -2.35 0.56 3.73
C ASP A 32 -2.32 0.38 5.27
N LYS A 33 -2.00 -0.83 5.76
CA LYS A 33 -2.00 -1.16 7.20
C LYS A 33 -0.68 -1.73 7.69
N LYS A 34 0.44 -1.05 7.43
CA LYS A 34 1.66 -1.31 8.23
C LYS A 34 1.34 -0.91 9.67
N THR A 35 1.26 -1.87 10.58
CA THR A 35 0.98 -1.62 12.00
C THR A 35 2.06 -0.72 12.57
N GLU A 36 1.70 0.10 13.55
CA GLU A 36 2.61 1.04 14.21
C GLU A 36 3.85 0.33 14.77
N GLU A 37 3.72 -0.94 15.11
CA GLU A 37 4.78 -1.85 15.55
C GLU A 37 5.86 -2.08 14.47
N GLU A 38 5.49 -2.41 13.23
CA GLU A 38 6.46 -2.55 12.12
C GLU A 38 7.18 -1.23 11.82
N LEU A 39 6.45 -0.11 11.96
CA LEU A 39 6.98 1.23 11.76
C LEU A 39 8.08 1.54 12.80
N TYR A 40 7.84 1.27 14.09
CA TYR A 40 8.84 1.48 15.14
C TYR A 40 9.96 0.42 15.10
N GLY A 41 9.67 -0.79 14.62
CA GLY A 41 10.67 -1.84 14.34
C GLY A 41 11.71 -1.41 13.31
N LYS A 42 11.29 -0.79 12.20
CA LYS A 42 12.21 -0.22 11.19
C LYS A 42 13.21 0.79 11.76
N PHE A 43 12.79 1.59 12.75
CA PHE A 43 13.64 2.60 13.38
C PHE A 43 14.41 2.09 14.61
N LYS A 44 14.33 0.79 14.93
CA LYS A 44 14.87 0.20 16.18
C LYS A 44 14.36 0.91 17.43
N MET A 45 13.11 1.37 17.41
CA MET A 45 12.44 2.08 18.53
C MET A 45 11.43 1.19 19.25
N GLU A 46 11.42 -0.11 18.93
CA GLU A 46 10.51 -1.09 19.51
C GLU A 46 10.60 -1.15 21.04
N GLU A 47 11.82 -1.08 21.60
CA GLU A 47 12.04 -1.11 23.05
C GLU A 47 11.46 0.12 23.77
N ALA A 48 11.58 1.32 23.17
CA ALA A 48 11.02 2.55 23.72
C ALA A 48 9.48 2.62 23.57
N TYR A 49 8.94 1.97 22.53
CA TYR A 49 7.49 1.78 22.36
C TYR A 49 6.92 0.83 23.41
N GLN A 50 7.56 -0.33 23.62
CA GLN A 50 7.15 -1.32 24.63
C GLN A 50 7.25 -0.78 26.07
N LEU A 51 8.25 0.07 26.34
CA LEU A 51 8.42 0.74 27.63
C LEU A 51 7.52 1.99 27.81
N GLY A 52 6.78 2.40 26.79
CA GLY A 52 5.95 3.61 26.80
C GLY A 52 6.74 4.93 26.87
N GLN A 53 8.06 4.90 26.69
CA GLN A 53 8.98 6.04 26.79
C GLN A 53 9.29 6.67 25.42
N LEU A 54 8.30 6.77 24.54
CA LEU A 54 8.49 7.48 23.27
C LEU A 54 8.57 8.99 23.51
N THR A 55 9.68 9.59 23.10
CA THR A 55 9.82 11.05 23.03
C THR A 55 8.90 11.62 21.95
N MET A 56 8.51 12.90 22.09
CA MET A 56 7.66 13.60 21.13
C MET A 56 8.23 13.54 19.69
N TRP A 57 9.55 13.64 19.55
CA TRP A 57 10.23 13.52 18.25
C TRP A 57 10.16 12.11 17.68
N GLN A 58 10.29 11.07 18.51
CA GLN A 58 10.19 9.67 18.06
C GLN A 58 8.80 9.30 17.56
N ARG A 59 7.74 9.98 18.02
CA ARG A 59 6.37 9.83 17.48
C ARG A 59 6.15 10.56 16.16
N VAL A 60 6.88 11.65 15.93
CA VAL A 60 6.70 12.52 14.76
C VAL A 60 7.62 12.11 13.60
N LYS A 61 8.84 11.67 13.89
CA LYS A 61 9.83 11.19 12.91
C LYS A 61 9.27 10.15 11.91
N PRO A 62 8.64 9.04 12.34
CA PRO A 62 8.16 8.04 11.39
C PRO A 62 7.00 8.55 10.53
N LYS A 63 6.14 9.43 11.04
CA LYS A 63 5.09 10.10 10.26
C LYS A 63 5.66 11.00 9.17
N ILE A 64 6.71 11.74 9.48
CA ILE A 64 7.43 12.57 8.50
C ILE A 64 8.09 11.67 7.43
N TRP A 65 8.68 10.55 7.84
CA TRP A 65 9.37 9.65 6.91
C TRP A 65 8.41 8.99 5.92
N MET A 66 7.21 8.58 6.37
CA MET A 66 6.19 8.03 5.48
C MET A 66 5.79 9.00 4.35
N LEU A 67 5.79 10.30 4.62
CA LEU A 67 5.51 11.34 3.60
C LEU A 67 6.60 11.44 2.52
N PHE A 68 7.84 11.07 2.85
CA PHE A 68 8.97 11.11 1.91
C PHE A 68 9.18 9.79 1.17
N ASP A 69 8.85 8.65 1.80
CA ASP A 69 9.01 7.31 1.21
C ASP A 69 7.90 7.01 0.20
N GLU A 70 6.68 7.50 0.44
CA GLU A 70 5.54 7.37 -0.47
C GLU A 70 4.93 8.76 -0.76
N PRO A 71 5.40 9.50 -1.78
CA PRO A 71 4.86 10.82 -2.13
C PRO A 71 3.37 10.81 -2.51
N TYR A 72 2.79 9.64 -2.79
CA TYR A 72 1.38 9.43 -3.14
C TYR A 72 0.52 8.79 -2.03
N SER A 73 1.03 8.60 -0.81
CA SER A 73 0.34 7.84 0.26
C SER A 73 0.04 8.66 1.51
N SER A 74 0.20 9.99 1.44
CA SER A 74 -0.36 10.84 2.49
C SER A 74 -1.88 10.83 2.36
N GLY A 75 -2.63 10.93 3.46
CA GLY A 75 -4.10 11.04 3.45
C GLY A 75 -4.66 12.17 2.57
N GLY A 76 -3.80 12.98 1.95
CA GLY A 76 -4.15 13.90 0.88
C GLY A 76 -4.52 13.23 -0.46
N ALA A 77 -3.86 12.14 -0.84
CA ALA A 77 -4.18 11.45 -2.10
C ALA A 77 -5.58 10.80 -2.08
N LYS A 78 -6.05 10.40 -0.89
CA LYS A 78 -7.38 9.81 -0.69
C LYS A 78 -8.54 10.80 -0.86
N TYR A 79 -8.32 12.11 -0.64
CA TYR A 79 -9.39 13.09 -0.90
C TYR A 79 -9.50 13.40 -2.40
N GLU A 80 -8.40 13.31 -3.16
CA GLU A 80 -8.40 13.59 -4.60
C GLU A 80 -9.05 12.46 -5.40
N SER A 81 -8.85 11.19 -5.03
CA SER A 81 -9.48 10.07 -5.74
C SER A 81 -10.99 9.93 -5.47
N GLN A 82 -11.52 10.53 -4.40
CA GLN A 82 -12.94 10.47 -4.04
C GLN A 82 -13.79 11.60 -4.64
N ILE A 83 -13.15 12.57 -5.31
CA ILE A 83 -13.83 13.70 -5.97
C ILE A 83 -14.14 13.40 -7.44
N GLU A 84 -13.55 12.35 -8.03
CA GLU A 84 -13.73 11.96 -9.43
C GLU A 84 -14.64 10.72 -9.59
N SER A 85 -15.81 10.73 -8.94
CA SER A 85 -16.92 9.76 -9.12
C SER A 85 -18.23 10.44 -9.49
#